data_AF-A0A7T5BMC9-F1
#
_entry.id   AF-A0A7T5BMC9-F1
#
_cell.length_a   1.000
_cell.length_b   1.000
_cell.length_c   1.000
_cell.angle_alpha   90.00
_cell.angle_beta   90.00
_cell.angle_gamma   90.00
#
_symmetry.space_group_name_H-M   'P 1'
#
loop_
_entity.id
_entity.type
_entity.pdbx_description
1 polymer ?
#
loop_
_entity_poly.entity_id
_entity_poly.type
_entity_poly.pdbx_seq_one_letter_code
_entity_poly.pdbx_strand_id
1 'polypeptide(L)' 'EEDEVMGLKFSKEMIIAGGQVVPMDSKPEITTIQTKLLKKLGDNAYPFTFHFPESAPSSITLQPG' A
#
# COMPACT_ATOMS: atom_id res chain seq x y z
N GLU A 1 -7.50 -37.78 16.22
CA GLU A 1 -6.13 -37.48 15.79
C GLU A 1 -6.17 -36.16 15.05
N GLU A 2 -6.32 -35.07 15.82
CA GLU A 2 -6.08 -33.73 15.32
C GLU A 2 -4.61 -33.47 15.65
N ASP A 3 -3.73 -33.96 14.78
CA ASP A 3 -2.32 -33.62 14.87
C ASP A 3 -2.22 -32.09 14.80
N GLU A 4 -1.71 -31.49 15.87
CA GLU A 4 -1.34 -30.09 15.92
C GLU A 4 -0.31 -29.84 14.82
N VAL A 5 -0.77 -29.43 13.64
CA VAL A 5 0.12 -29.07 12.53
C VAL A 5 0.87 -27.82 12.98
N MET A 6 2.08 -28.03 13.53
CA MET A 6 3.10 -27.00 13.67
C MET A 6 3.55 -26.58 12.26
N GLY A 7 2.70 -25.82 11.57
CA GLY A 7 2.98 -25.30 10.24
C GLY A 7 3.97 -24.14 10.32
N LEU A 8 5.08 -24.23 9.59
CA LEU A 8 5.97 -23.12 9.36
C LEU A 8 5.32 -22.15 8.36
N LYS A 9 4.95 -20.95 8.80
CA LYS A 9 4.48 -19.87 7.91
C LYS A 9 5.68 -19.12 7.35
N PHE A 10 5.90 -19.23 6.04
CA PHE A 10 6.88 -18.40 5.33
C PHE A 10 6.21 -17.15 4.75
N SER A 11 6.86 -16.00 4.91
CA SER A 11 6.45 -14.73 4.30
C SER A 11 7.70 -14.00 3.85
N LYS A 12 7.66 -13.42 2.65
CA LYS A 12 8.74 -12.59 2.10
C LYS A 12 8.18 -11.26 1.65
N GLU A 13 8.72 -10.17 2.19
CA GLU A 13 8.45 -8.82 1.71
C GLU A 13 9.23 -8.61 0.41
N MET A 14 8.50 -8.49 -0.71
CA MET A 14 9.13 -8.37 -2.03
C MET A 14 9.49 -6.92 -2.36
N ILE A 15 8.64 -5.96 -1.98
CA ILE A 15 8.82 -4.53 -2.22
C ILE A 15 8.31 -3.79 -0.98
N ILE A 16 9.11 -2.86 -0.46
CA ILE A 16 8.75 -1.98 0.66
C ILE A 16 8.88 -0.54 0.16
N ALA A 17 7.82 0.25 0.34
CA ALA A 17 7.80 1.67 0.01
C ALA A 17 7.35 2.46 1.25
N GLY A 18 8.06 3.54 1.56
CA GLY A 18 7.76 4.43 2.68
C GLY A 18 7.86 5.89 2.24
N GLY A 19 7.07 6.75 2.88
CA GLY A 19 7.06 8.18 2.61
C GLY A 19 6.43 8.95 3.78
N GLN A 20 6.98 10.12 4.07
CA GLN A 20 6.45 11.01 5.09
C GLN A 20 5.25 11.78 4.53
N VAL A 21 4.07 11.56 5.10
CA VAL A 21 2.83 12.23 4.68
C VAL A 21 2.68 13.58 5.39
N VAL A 22 3.03 13.66 6.68
CA VAL A 22 2.98 14.87 7.50
C VAL A 22 4.17 14.89 8.47
N PRO A 23 4.88 16.03 8.64
CA PRO A 23 4.78 17.24 7.84
C PRO A 23 5.21 16.98 6.40
N MET A 24 4.57 17.64 5.43
CA MET A 24 4.82 17.37 4.03
C MET A 24 6.06 18.15 3.56
N ASP A 25 7.13 17.44 3.21
CA ASP A 25 8.42 18.07 2.85
C ASP A 25 8.39 18.74 1.46
N SER A 26 7.58 18.23 0.53
CA SER A 26 7.43 18.76 -0.83
C SER A 26 5.98 18.65 -1.31
N LYS A 27 5.57 19.51 -2.26
CA LYS A 27 4.22 19.45 -2.84
C LYS A 27 4.16 18.31 -3.87
N PRO A 28 3.43 17.20 -3.61
CA PRO A 28 3.32 16.12 -4.56
C PRO A 28 2.42 16.54 -5.73
N GLU A 29 2.59 15.86 -6.87
CA GLU A 29 1.64 15.97 -7.98
C GLU A 29 0.29 15.37 -7.56
N ILE A 30 -0.78 16.17 -7.69
CA ILE A 30 -2.11 15.81 -7.21
C ILE A 30 -2.97 15.36 -8.40
N THR A 31 -3.59 14.19 -8.27
CA THR A 31 -4.55 13.70 -9.26
C THR A 31 -5.90 14.41 -9.16
N THR A 32 -6.70 14.35 -10.22
CA THR A 32 -8.07 14.91 -10.22
C THR A 32 -8.95 14.35 -9.09
N ILE A 33 -8.76 13.07 -8.73
CA ILE A 33 -9.49 12.43 -7.63
C ILE A 33 -9.03 12.99 -6.29
N GLN A 34 -7.71 13.07 -6.06
CA GLN A 34 -7.17 13.64 -4.81
C GLN A 34 -7.63 15.09 -4.64
N THR A 35 -7.67 15.90 -5.70
CA THR A 35 -8.21 17.28 -5.64
C THR A 35 -9.65 17.32 -5.13
N LYS A 36 -10.51 16.39 -5.57
CA LYS A 36 -11.90 16.29 -5.08
C LYS A 36 -11.97 15.85 -3.62
N LEU A 37 -11.11 14.91 -3.22
CA LEU A 37 -11.04 14.41 -1.84
C LEU A 37 -10.55 15.49 -0.88
N LEU A 38 -9.52 16.26 -1.23
CA LEU A 38 -9.04 17.37 -0.42
C LEU A 38 -10.15 18.40 -0.15
N LYS A 39 -10.92 18.76 -1.18
CA LYS A 39 -12.08 19.66 -1.03
C LYS A 39 -13.19 19.08 -0.15
N LYS A 40 -13.38 17.76 -0.16
CA LYS A 40 -14.44 17.08 0.60
C LYS A 40 -14.06 16.84 2.06
N LEU A 41 -12.78 16.56 2.33
CA LEU A 41 -12.28 16.15 3.64
C LEU A 41 -11.73 17.32 4.46
N GLY A 42 -11.44 18.47 3.83
CA GLY A 42 -11.00 19.69 4.51
C GLY A 42 -9.52 19.72 4.88
N ASP A 43 -9.17 20.56 5.84
CA ASP A 43 -7.79 21.03 6.09
C ASP A 43 -6.80 19.95 6.59
N ASN A 44 -7.31 18.83 7.10
CA ASN A 44 -6.49 17.70 7.59
C ASN A 44 -6.36 16.57 6.57
N ALA A 45 -6.61 16.85 5.28
CA ALA A 45 -6.45 15.88 4.21
C ALA A 45 -5.09 16.07 3.52
N TYR A 46 -4.28 15.01 3.49
CA TYR A 46 -2.93 15.04 2.95
C TYR A 46 -2.80 14.02 1.81
N PRO A 47 -2.45 14.44 0.59
CA PRO A 47 -2.33 13.55 -0.55
C PRO A 47 -1.02 12.76 -0.50
N PHE A 48 -1.04 11.51 -0.95
CA PHE A 48 0.15 10.69 -1.16
C PHE A 48 -0.04 9.77 -2.37
N THR A 49 1.06 9.36 -2.98
CA THR A 49 1.08 8.49 -4.15
C THR A 49 2.28 7.55 -4.08
N PHE A 50 2.07 6.27 -4.37
CA PHE A 50 3.15 5.29 -4.53
C PHE A 50 3.30 4.92 -6.01
N HIS A 51 4.54 4.87 -6.47
CA HIS A 51 4.90 4.38 -7.79
C HIS A 51 5.57 3.02 -7.63
N PHE A 52 4.94 1.98 -8.15
CA PHE A 52 5.49 0.63 -8.12
C PHE A 52 6.45 0.44 -9.30
N PRO A 53 7.53 -0.34 -9.13
CA PRO A 53 8.39 -0.73 -10.25
C PRO A 53 7.63 -1.66 -11.19
N GLU A 54 7.98 -1.62 -12.49
CA GLU A 54 7.36 -2.47 -13.52
C GLU A 54 7.58 -3.97 -13.27
N SER A 55 8.63 -4.32 -12.53
CA SER A 55 8.93 -5.70 -12.14
C SER A 55 8.13 -6.20 -10.93
N ALA A 56 7.21 -5.40 -10.39
CA ALA A 56 6.40 -5.81 -9.25
C ALA A 56 5.48 -6.98 -9.62
N PRO A 57 5.45 -8.07 -8.83
CA PRO A 57 4.56 -9.19 -9.12
C PRO A 57 3.10 -8.76 -8.96
N SER A 58 2.23 -9.30 -9.82
CA SER A 58 0.78 -9.15 -9.67
C SER A 58 0.27 -9.84 -8.40
N SER A 59 -0.88 -9.39 -7.89
CA SER A 59 -1.56 -10.05 -6.77
C SER A 59 -2.12 -11.40 -7.21
N ILE A 60 -1.59 -12.49 -6.66
CA ILE A 60 -1.99 -13.87 -6.99
C ILE A 60 -2.26 -14.61 -5.68
N THR A 61 -3.37 -15.36 -5.63
CA THR A 61 -3.70 -16.27 -4.54
C THR A 61 -3.89 -17.68 -5.11
N LEU A 62 -3.25 -18.67 -4.49
CA LEU A 62 -3.45 -20.07 -4.84
C LEU A 62 -4.75 -20.56 -4.20
N GLN A 63 -5.63 -21.16 -4.99
CA GLN A 63 -6.80 -21.85 -4.45
C GLN A 63 -6.33 -23.11 -3.73
N PRO A 64 -6.69 -23.34 -2.46
CA PRO A 64 -6.46 -24.62 -1.80
C PRO A 64 -7.29 -25.70 -2.51
N GLY A 65 -6.69 -26.87 -2.72
CA GLY A 65 -7.34 -28.03 -3.35
C GLY A 65 -8.34 -28.73 -2.45
#